data_AF-A0A6I5HL25-F1
#
_entry.id   AF-A0A6I5HL25-F1
#
_cell.length_a   1.000
_cell.length_b   1.000
_cell.length_c   1.000
_cell.angle_alpha   90.00
_cell.angle_beta   90.00
_cell.angle_gamma   90.00
#
_symmetry.space_group_name_H-M   'P 1'
#
loop_
_entity.id
_entity.type
_entity.pdbx_description
1 polymer ?
#
loop_
_entity_poly.entity_id
_entity_poly.type
_entity_poly.pdbx_seq_one_letter_code
_entity_poly.pdbx_strand_id
1 'polypeptide(L)'
;MTRGTEGHARGVRRGVCRRLVVLSLATAFALVIGGAVADSADAASVCAGRPRKTVKFATGELRVYKSRAYACATAVAAKPGKRRSMSVTIQPRGGHPVTDSGSFTQLAGPVTVHALNRCVRVSGKIAGKSARTSWILC
;
A
#
# COMPACT_ATOMS: atom_id res chain seq x y z
N MET A 1 41.76 8.67 -42.08
CA MET A 1 42.22 9.60 -43.11
C MET A 1 41.05 9.96 -44.01
N THR A 2 40.73 11.26 -44.12
CA THR A 2 40.00 11.96 -45.21
C THR A 2 38.56 11.50 -45.52
N ARG A 3 37.56 12.32 -45.85
CA ARG A 3 37.44 13.74 -46.23
C ARG A 3 35.93 14.02 -46.28
N GLY A 4 35.48 15.20 -45.87
CA GLY A 4 34.83 16.15 -46.81
C GLY A 4 33.31 16.21 -46.59
N THR A 5 32.76 17.20 -45.88
CA THR A 5 32.44 18.59 -46.28
C THR A 5 31.23 18.72 -47.23
N GLU A 6 30.15 19.23 -46.64
CA GLU A 6 29.37 20.40 -47.06
C GLU A 6 28.58 20.44 -48.39
N GLY A 7 27.34 20.91 -48.26
CA GLY A 7 26.47 21.49 -49.29
C GLY A 7 25.11 21.80 -48.65
N HIS A 8 24.91 22.92 -47.95
CA HIS A 8 24.63 24.28 -48.43
C HIS A 8 23.42 24.37 -49.38
N ALA A 9 22.29 24.93 -48.89
CA ALA A 9 21.67 26.15 -49.44
C ALA A 9 20.18 26.31 -49.03
N ARG A 10 20.00 27.29 -48.15
CA ARG A 10 18.90 28.23 -47.91
C ARG A 10 17.71 28.25 -48.90
N GLY A 11 16.51 28.33 -48.32
CA GLY A 11 15.32 28.87 -48.96
C GLY A 11 14.38 29.54 -47.94
N VAL A 12 14.74 30.73 -47.45
CA VAL A 12 13.84 31.63 -46.72
C VAL A 12 13.11 32.49 -47.73
N ARG A 13 11.78 32.36 -47.86
CA ARG A 13 10.85 33.45 -48.24
C ARG A 13 9.49 33.17 -47.58
N ARG A 14 9.21 33.84 -46.46
CA ARG A 14 8.27 34.98 -46.35
C ARG A 14 6.82 34.64 -46.72
N GLY A 15 6.08 34.25 -45.69
CA GLY A 15 4.62 34.21 -45.64
C GLY A 15 4.13 34.57 -44.25
N VAL A 16 4.55 35.74 -43.73
CA VAL A 16 3.95 36.36 -42.55
C VAL A 16 2.61 36.92 -43.01
N CYS A 17 1.52 36.21 -42.75
CA CYS A 17 0.30 36.80 -42.22
C CYS A 17 -0.70 35.69 -41.97
N ARG A 18 -1.38 35.77 -40.83
CA ARG A 18 -2.67 35.11 -40.60
C ARG A 18 -2.64 33.60 -40.35
N ARG A 19 -1.92 33.16 -39.32
CA ARG A 19 -2.27 31.93 -38.58
C ARG A 19 -1.83 31.98 -37.10
N LEU A 20 -1.62 33.19 -36.56
CA LEU A 20 -1.39 33.47 -35.14
C LEU A 20 -2.69 33.41 -34.30
N VAL A 21 -3.57 32.43 -34.57
CA VAL A 21 -4.84 32.25 -33.82
C VAL A 21 -5.10 30.77 -33.48
N VAL A 22 -4.17 29.85 -33.75
CA VAL A 22 -4.36 28.41 -33.43
C VAL A 22 -3.36 27.90 -32.37
N LEU A 23 -2.48 28.77 -31.87
CA LEU A 23 -1.40 28.39 -30.94
C LEU A 23 -1.67 28.81 -29.48
N SER A 24 -2.92 28.75 -29.03
CA SER A 24 -3.28 29.06 -27.63
C SER A 24 -4.18 28.03 -26.96
N LEU A 25 -4.51 26.91 -27.61
CA LEU A 25 -5.28 25.81 -27.00
C LEU A 25 -4.49 24.52 -26.75
N ALA A 26 -3.22 24.43 -27.17
CA ALA A 26 -2.42 23.21 -27.03
C ALA A 26 -1.49 23.18 -25.79
N THR A 27 -1.62 24.13 -24.87
CA THR A 27 -0.84 24.20 -23.61
C THR A 27 -1.70 24.10 -22.35
N ALA A 28 -2.95 23.62 -22.45
CA ALA A 28 -3.78 23.29 -21.30
C ALA A 28 -3.90 21.78 -21.04
N PHE A 29 -3.41 20.92 -21.95
CA PHE A 29 -3.59 19.46 -21.87
C PHE A 29 -2.35 18.69 -21.40
N ALA A 30 -1.33 19.37 -20.88
CA ALA A 30 -0.13 18.75 -20.33
C ALA A 30 -0.10 18.70 -18.78
N LEU A 31 -1.24 18.99 -18.13
CA LEU A 31 -1.39 18.95 -16.67
C LEU A 31 -2.21 17.74 -16.16
N VAL A 32 -2.57 16.79 -17.04
CA VAL A 32 -3.42 15.64 -16.69
C VAL A 32 -2.65 14.31 -16.63
N ILE A 33 -1.31 14.34 -16.62
CA ILE A 33 -0.48 13.15 -16.34
C ILE A 33 0.58 13.51 -15.27
N GLY A 34 0.21 14.36 -14.31
CA GLY A 34 1.06 14.78 -13.19
C GLY A 34 0.61 14.12 -11.89
N GLY A 35 0.66 12.79 -11.84
CA GLY A 35 0.25 12.00 -10.68
C GLY A 35 1.24 10.89 -10.36
N ALA A 36 2.54 11.19 -10.36
CA ALA A 36 3.48 10.38 -9.60
C ALA A 36 3.13 10.58 -8.13
N VAL A 37 2.20 9.77 -7.61
CA VAL A 37 2.12 9.58 -6.17
C VAL A 37 3.49 9.08 -5.76
N ALA A 38 4.17 9.87 -4.92
CA ALA A 38 5.33 9.38 -4.22
C ALA A 38 4.92 8.06 -3.58
N ASP A 39 5.57 6.97 -4.01
CA ASP A 39 5.61 5.74 -3.26
C ASP A 39 6.23 6.11 -1.93
N SER A 40 5.39 6.48 -0.97
CA SER A 40 5.82 6.49 0.40
C SER A 40 6.21 5.04 0.65
N ALA A 41 7.50 4.84 0.93
CA ALA A 41 7.98 3.68 1.66
C ALA A 41 7.31 3.69 3.05
N ASP A 42 5.99 3.52 3.07
CA ASP A 42 5.23 3.16 4.23
C ASP A 42 5.81 1.82 4.63
N ALA A 43 6.39 1.78 5.83
CA ALA A 43 6.67 0.54 6.52
C ALA A 43 5.32 -0.19 6.73
N ALA A 44 4.85 -0.84 5.67
CA ALA A 44 3.82 -1.85 5.61
C ALA A 44 2.71 -1.69 6.65
N SER A 45 1.95 -0.59 6.58
CA SER A 45 0.54 -0.65 6.96
C SER A 45 -0.21 -1.39 5.84
N VAL A 46 0.09 -2.68 5.63
CA VAL A 46 -0.44 -3.41 4.46
C VAL A 46 -1.97 -3.59 4.53
N CYS A 47 -2.54 -3.40 5.72
CA CYS A 47 -3.97 -3.18 5.86
C CYS A 47 -4.31 -1.69 5.68
N ALA A 48 -5.17 -1.38 4.71
CA ALA A 48 -5.58 -0.01 4.42
C ALA A 48 -6.41 0.62 5.56
N GLY A 49 -6.13 1.91 5.84
CA GLY A 49 -6.92 2.76 6.73
C GLY A 49 -6.53 2.69 8.21
N ARG A 50 -7.39 3.24 9.07
CA ARG A 50 -7.17 3.23 10.53
C ARG A 50 -7.60 1.89 11.14
N PRO A 51 -6.83 1.33 12.09
CA PRO A 51 -7.28 0.17 12.85
C PRO A 51 -8.62 0.44 13.52
N ARG A 52 -9.57 -0.47 13.37
CA ARG A 52 -10.84 -0.44 14.10
C ARG A 52 -10.69 -0.95 15.52
N LYS A 53 -9.75 -1.88 15.72
CA LYS A 53 -9.39 -2.38 17.05
C LYS A 53 -7.89 -2.56 17.14
N THR A 54 -7.34 -2.08 18.24
CA THR A 54 -5.95 -2.35 18.63
C THR A 54 -5.96 -3.02 19.99
N VAL A 55 -5.25 -4.13 20.13
CA VAL A 55 -5.08 -4.85 21.39
C VAL A 55 -3.59 -4.90 21.70
N LYS A 56 -3.17 -4.21 22.75
CA LYS A 56 -1.77 -4.21 23.20
C LYS A 56 -1.53 -5.38 24.15
N PHE A 57 -0.33 -5.95 24.08
CA PHE A 57 0.15 -6.99 24.97
C PHE A 57 1.67 -6.86 25.19
N ALA A 58 2.22 -7.64 26.11
CA ALA A 58 3.59 -7.41 26.62
C ALA A 58 4.70 -7.34 25.55
N THR A 59 4.55 -8.06 24.43
CA THR A 59 5.57 -8.15 23.38
C THR A 59 5.20 -7.42 22.10
N GLY A 60 4.03 -6.77 22.04
CA GLY A 60 3.55 -6.11 20.83
C GLY A 60 2.10 -5.69 20.89
N GLU A 61 1.54 -5.48 19.71
CA GLU A 61 0.15 -5.09 19.54
C GLU A 61 -0.48 -5.76 18.33
N LEU A 62 -1.73 -6.15 18.48
CA LEU A 62 -2.55 -6.71 17.42
C LEU A 62 -3.43 -5.59 16.88
N ARG A 63 -3.30 -5.29 15.59
CA ARG A 63 -4.09 -4.27 14.89
C ARG A 63 -5.05 -4.96 13.94
N VAL A 64 -6.33 -4.60 14.03
CA VAL A 64 -7.40 -5.14 13.19
C VAL A 64 -8.07 -4.02 12.43
N TYR A 65 -8.22 -4.23 11.12
CA TYR A 65 -8.72 -3.29 10.15
C TYR A 65 -9.99 -3.86 9.51
N LYS A 66 -10.97 -3.01 9.22
CA LYS A 66 -12.21 -3.36 8.52
C LYS A 66 -12.39 -2.43 7.34
N SER A 67 -12.58 -3.02 6.16
CA SER A 67 -13.09 -2.35 4.96
C SER A 67 -14.54 -2.82 4.72
N ARG A 68 -15.17 -2.39 3.62
CA ARG A 68 -16.55 -2.78 3.31
C ARG A 68 -16.73 -4.30 3.18
N ALA A 69 -15.78 -4.97 2.54
CA ALA A 69 -15.89 -6.40 2.24
C ALA A 69 -14.86 -7.27 2.97
N TYR A 70 -13.76 -6.68 3.45
CA TYR A 70 -12.63 -7.41 4.02
C TYR A 70 -12.30 -6.99 5.43
N ALA A 71 -11.84 -7.94 6.23
CA ALA A 71 -11.14 -7.69 7.48
C ALA A 71 -9.66 -8.06 7.29
N CYS A 72 -8.77 -7.23 7.82
CA CYS A 72 -7.32 -7.41 7.72
C CYS A 72 -6.70 -7.31 9.11
N ALA A 73 -5.68 -8.12 9.39
CA ALA A 73 -5.03 -8.17 10.68
C ALA A 73 -3.50 -8.22 10.55
N THR A 74 -2.83 -7.55 11.49
CA THR A 74 -1.36 -7.55 11.63
C THR A 74 -0.99 -7.61 13.10
N ALA A 75 0.06 -8.36 13.42
CA ALA A 75 0.67 -8.37 14.75
C ALA A 75 2.02 -7.63 14.68
N VAL A 76 2.13 -6.50 15.37
CA VAL A 76 3.31 -5.62 15.36
C VAL A 76 4.10 -5.81 16.65
N ALA A 77 5.39 -6.03 16.55
CA ALA A 77 6.26 -6.16 17.71
C ALA A 77 6.48 -4.81 18.40
N ALA A 78 6.44 -4.80 19.74
CA ALA A 78 6.67 -3.58 20.52
C ALA A 78 8.13 -3.09 20.43
N LYS A 79 9.06 -4.04 20.23
CA LYS A 79 10.50 -3.78 20.08
C LYS A 79 10.97 -4.44 18.78
N PRO A 80 10.94 -3.72 17.64
CA PRO A 80 11.40 -4.27 16.37
C PRO A 80 12.91 -4.52 16.39
N GLY A 81 13.38 -5.39 15.48
CA GLY A 81 14.80 -5.60 15.19
C GLY A 81 15.29 -7.02 15.47
N LYS A 82 14.92 -7.63 16.60
CA LYS A 82 15.24 -9.05 16.85
C LYS A 82 14.27 -9.97 16.12
N ARG A 83 14.81 -10.92 15.37
CA ARG A 83 14.00 -11.94 14.70
C ARG A 83 13.36 -12.86 15.76
N ARG A 84 12.03 -12.96 15.74
CA ARG A 84 11.22 -13.64 16.76
C ARG A 84 10.11 -14.42 16.09
N SER A 85 9.69 -15.52 16.71
CA SER A 85 8.48 -16.22 16.29
C SER A 85 7.29 -15.30 16.47
N MET A 86 6.59 -15.03 15.37
CA MET A 86 5.35 -14.28 15.35
C MET A 86 4.32 -15.00 14.49
N SER A 87 3.06 -14.87 14.88
CA SER A 87 1.94 -15.37 14.11
C SER A 87 0.73 -14.49 14.28
N VAL A 88 -0.05 -14.32 13.22
CA VAL A 88 -1.36 -13.68 13.24
C VAL A 88 -2.37 -14.61 12.61
N THR A 89 -3.56 -14.68 13.18
CA THR A 89 -4.65 -15.50 12.66
C THR A 89 -5.92 -14.69 12.68
N ILE A 90 -6.66 -14.74 11.58
CA ILE A 90 -7.97 -14.10 11.45
C ILE A 90 -8.98 -15.14 11.02
N GLN A 91 -10.12 -15.17 11.71
CA GLN A 91 -11.19 -16.12 11.47
C GLN A 91 -12.50 -15.35 11.28
N PRO A 92 -13.11 -15.37 10.09
CA PRO A 92 -14.48 -14.92 9.93
C PRO A 92 -15.45 -15.95 10.51
N ARG A 93 -16.55 -15.46 11.09
CA ARG A 93 -17.58 -16.34 11.66
C ARG A 93 -18.20 -17.19 10.54
N GLY A 94 -18.25 -18.50 10.73
CA GLY A 94 -18.71 -19.45 9.71
C GLY A 94 -17.73 -19.67 8.56
N GLY A 95 -16.46 -19.26 8.69
CA GLY A 95 -15.41 -19.55 7.72
C GLY A 95 -14.14 -20.10 8.36
N HIS A 96 -13.19 -20.51 7.51
CA HIS A 96 -11.92 -21.06 7.95
C HIS A 96 -10.98 -19.96 8.47
N PRO A 97 -10.22 -20.24 9.54
CA PRO A 97 -9.17 -19.35 9.99
C PRO A 97 -8.05 -19.29 8.94
N VAL A 98 -7.53 -18.08 8.71
CA VAL A 98 -6.33 -17.86 7.90
C VAL A 98 -5.22 -17.39 8.84
N THR A 99 -4.08 -18.07 8.77
CA THR A 99 -2.94 -17.87 9.66
C THR A 99 -1.70 -17.52 8.85
N ASP A 100 -1.00 -16.47 9.26
CA ASP A 100 0.38 -16.21 8.89
C ASP A 100 1.27 -16.46 10.09
N SER A 101 2.34 -17.23 9.92
CA SER A 101 3.24 -17.59 11.03
C SER A 101 4.65 -17.81 10.53
N GLY A 102 5.62 -17.34 11.30
CA GLY A 102 7.02 -17.39 10.91
C GLY A 102 7.92 -16.67 11.89
N SER A 103 9.15 -16.42 11.47
CA SER A 103 10.11 -15.63 12.25
C SER A 103 10.30 -14.27 11.61
N PHE A 104 9.75 -13.24 12.24
CA PHE A 104 9.74 -11.87 11.73
C PHE A 104 10.52 -10.94 12.65
N THR A 105 10.91 -9.77 12.14
CA THR A 105 11.68 -8.75 12.90
C THR A 105 10.82 -7.58 13.38
N GLN A 106 9.73 -7.29 12.66
CA GLN A 106 8.89 -6.11 12.91
C GLN A 106 7.41 -6.46 13.05
N LEU A 107 6.84 -7.21 12.11
CA LEU A 107 5.42 -7.57 12.14
C LEU A 107 5.18 -8.94 11.48
N ALA A 108 4.09 -9.61 11.88
CA ALA A 108 3.48 -10.74 11.16
C ALA A 108 2.19 -10.29 10.47
N GLY A 109 1.92 -10.85 9.30
CA GLY A 109 0.86 -10.43 8.38
C GLY A 109 1.35 -9.51 7.26
N PRO A 110 0.43 -9.01 6.42
CA PRO A 110 -1.02 -8.95 6.62
C PRO A 110 -1.73 -10.27 6.36
N VAL A 111 -2.80 -10.52 7.12
CA VAL A 111 -3.76 -11.56 6.76
C VAL A 111 -5.12 -10.93 6.55
N THR A 112 -5.67 -11.14 5.37
CA THR A 112 -6.93 -10.55 4.93
C THR A 112 -7.94 -11.66 4.65
N VAL A 113 -9.16 -11.48 5.14
CA VAL A 113 -10.28 -12.38 4.85
C VAL A 113 -11.47 -11.57 4.38
N HIS A 114 -12.26 -12.16 3.50
CA HIS A 114 -13.56 -11.60 3.13
C HIS A 114 -14.52 -11.76 4.31
N ALA A 115 -14.98 -10.66 4.88
CA ALA A 115 -15.78 -10.65 6.11
C ALA A 115 -17.16 -10.00 5.93
N LEU A 116 -17.37 -9.05 5.00
CA LEU A 116 -18.63 -8.30 4.84
C LEU A 116 -19.27 -7.93 6.21
N ASN A 117 -20.47 -8.46 6.49
CA ASN A 117 -21.23 -8.27 7.73
C ASN A 117 -21.01 -9.38 8.77
N ARG A 118 -20.03 -10.26 8.55
CA ARG A 118 -19.70 -11.35 9.47
C ARG A 118 -18.71 -10.83 10.52
N CYS A 119 -18.97 -11.19 11.76
CA CYS A 119 -18.01 -10.94 12.83
C CYS A 119 -16.71 -11.71 12.56
N VAL A 120 -15.58 -11.16 12.98
CA VAL A 120 -14.27 -11.80 12.90
C VAL A 120 -13.65 -11.94 14.27
N ARG A 121 -12.85 -12.99 14.45
CA ARG A 121 -12.00 -13.19 15.61
C ARG A 121 -10.57 -13.16 15.15
N VAL A 122 -9.72 -12.41 15.85
CA VAL A 122 -8.31 -12.28 15.52
C VAL A 122 -7.47 -12.72 16.71
N SER A 123 -6.40 -13.45 16.46
CA SER A 123 -5.39 -13.77 17.45
C SER A 123 -3.99 -13.44 16.91
N GLY A 124 -3.10 -13.06 17.81
CA GLY A 124 -1.71 -12.79 17.50
C GLY A 124 -0.82 -13.39 18.58
N LYS A 125 0.37 -13.87 18.20
CA LYS A 125 1.40 -14.35 19.10
C LYS A 125 2.74 -13.73 18.68
N ILE A 126 3.49 -13.17 19.63
CA ILE A 126 4.83 -12.63 19.41
C ILE A 126 5.72 -13.09 20.57
N ALA A 127 6.78 -13.83 20.25
CA ALA A 127 7.75 -14.34 21.23
C ALA A 127 7.10 -15.06 22.44
N GLY A 128 6.12 -15.92 22.16
CA GLY A 128 5.43 -16.73 23.18
C GLY A 128 4.34 -16.01 23.97
N LYS A 129 4.15 -14.69 23.80
CA LYS A 129 2.99 -13.99 24.36
C LYS A 129 1.93 -13.78 23.30
N SER A 130 0.67 -13.99 23.66
CA SER A 130 -0.46 -13.95 22.75
C SER A 130 -1.54 -12.97 23.20
N ALA A 131 -2.24 -12.42 22.23
CA ALA A 131 -3.49 -11.70 22.42
C ALA A 131 -4.56 -12.30 21.50
N ARG A 132 -5.81 -12.24 21.94
CA ARG A 132 -6.98 -12.63 21.14
C ARG A 132 -8.10 -11.64 21.34
N THR A 133 -8.88 -11.40 20.30
CA THR A 133 -10.12 -10.65 20.38
C THR A 133 -11.28 -11.60 20.66
N SER A 134 -12.38 -11.04 21.15
CA SER A 134 -13.70 -11.67 20.96
C SER A 134 -14.10 -11.58 19.48
N TRP A 135 -15.29 -12.08 19.15
CA TRP A 135 -15.94 -11.74 17.89
C TRP A 135 -16.18 -10.23 17.86
N ILE A 136 -15.53 -9.56 16.93
CA ILE A 136 -15.60 -8.12 16.71
C ILE A 136 -15.99 -7.85 15.26
N LEU A 137 -16.28 -6.58 14.94
CA LEU A 137 -16.55 -6.15 13.57
C LEU A 137 -17.74 -6.86 12.92
N CYS A 138 -18.71 -7.26 13.75
CA CYS A 138 -20.10 -7.20 13.36
C CYS A 138 -20.38 -5.70 13.08
#